data_AF-A0A545WAU6-F1
#
_entry.id   AF-A0A545WAU6-F1
#
_cell.length_a   1.000
_cell.length_b   1.000
_cell.length_c   1.000
_cell.angle_alpha   90.00
_cell.angle_beta   90.00
_cell.angle_gamma   90.00
#
_symmetry.space_group_name_H-M   'P 1'
#
loop_
_entity.id
_entity.type
_entity.pdbx_description
1 polymer ?
#
loop_
_entity_poly.entity_id
_entity_poly.type
_entity_poly.pdbx_seq_one_letter_code
_entity_poly.pdbx_strand_id
1 'polypeptide(L)'
;MADTMEDDRDRLKSALWYAVGQIVDEECLRRNRNATPQFIGALTELVWTQIENVAIDLESFANHAGRGVVTTEDVLLLARKNPDLQQLMQGYIDERKAARGHRPPAKTTTGGRGGRGGGGGGRGGGRGGAARGGGAATRISGR
;
A
#
# COMPACT_ATOMS: atom_id res chain seq x y z
N MET A 1 25.14 -19.25 -10.44
CA MET A 1 24.35 -18.00 -10.51
C MET A 1 23.59 -17.88 -11.82
N ALA A 2 24.17 -18.19 -12.98
CA ALA A 2 23.40 -18.29 -14.24
C ALA A 2 22.37 -19.44 -14.19
N ASP A 3 22.80 -20.61 -13.74
CA ASP A 3 21.96 -21.83 -13.59
C ASP A 3 20.71 -21.58 -12.71
N THR A 4 20.89 -20.89 -11.58
CA THR A 4 19.78 -20.53 -10.68
C THR A 4 18.78 -19.55 -11.31
N MET A 5 19.23 -18.66 -12.20
CA MET A 5 18.33 -17.72 -12.88
C MET A 5 17.52 -18.42 -13.99
N GLU A 6 18.11 -19.41 -14.64
CA GLU A 6 17.46 -20.23 -15.65
C GLU A 6 16.40 -21.15 -15.02
N ASP A 7 16.73 -21.80 -13.89
CA ASP A 7 15.78 -22.57 -13.09
C ASP A 7 14.58 -21.73 -12.63
N ASP A 8 14.83 -20.52 -12.13
CA ASP A 8 13.77 -19.61 -11.70
C ASP A 8 12.89 -19.16 -12.88
N ARG A 9 13.49 -18.91 -14.04
CA ARG A 9 12.76 -18.56 -15.26
C ARG A 9 11.82 -19.69 -15.67
N ASP A 10 12.32 -20.92 -15.74
CA ASP A 10 11.53 -22.08 -16.17
C ASP A 10 10.40 -22.38 -15.18
N ARG A 11 10.68 -22.22 -13.88
CA ARG A 11 9.66 -22.33 -12.84
C ARG A 11 8.57 -21.27 -12.98
N LEU A 12 8.94 -20.00 -13.17
CA LEU A 12 7.98 -18.91 -13.36
C LEU A 12 7.16 -19.10 -14.63
N LYS A 13 7.78 -19.54 -15.72
CA LYS A 13 7.11 -19.78 -16.99
C LYS A 13 6.13 -20.95 -16.91
N SER A 14 6.50 -22.02 -16.19
CA SER A 14 5.60 -23.14 -15.92
C SER A 14 4.38 -22.72 -15.09
N ALA A 15 4.59 -21.88 -14.07
CA ALA A 15 3.49 -21.32 -13.28
C ALA A 15 2.58 -20.42 -14.13
N LEU A 16 3.16 -19.62 -15.03
CA LEU A 16 2.40 -18.79 -15.96
C LEU A 16 1.58 -19.63 -16.93
N TRP A 17 2.18 -20.68 -17.52
CA TRP A 17 1.48 -21.61 -18.40
C TRP A 17 0.26 -22.23 -17.73
N TYR A 18 0.40 -22.67 -16.48
CA TYR A 18 -0.71 -23.20 -15.70
C TYR A 18 -1.83 -22.17 -15.50
N ALA A 19 -1.49 -20.96 -15.06
CA ALA A 19 -2.47 -19.89 -14.84
C ALA A 19 -3.19 -19.48 -16.14
N VAL A 20 -2.45 -19.36 -17.25
CA VAL A 20 -3.02 -19.08 -18.57
C VAL A 20 -3.96 -20.21 -19.00
N GLY A 21 -3.56 -21.47 -18.80
CA GLY A 21 -4.41 -22.64 -19.07
C GLY A 21 -5.76 -22.55 -18.33
N GLN A 22 -5.75 -22.25 -17.03
CA GLN A 22 -6.98 -22.09 -16.24
C GLN A 22 -7.91 -21.00 -16.79
N ILE A 23 -7.35 -19.83 -17.16
CA ILE A 23 -8.12 -18.72 -17.72
C ILE A 23 -8.71 -19.11 -19.08
N VAL A 24 -7.91 -19.77 -19.93
CA VAL A 24 -8.35 -20.22 -21.26
C VAL A 24 -9.45 -21.28 -21.13
N ASP A 25 -9.31 -22.24 -20.21
CA ASP A 25 -10.32 -23.26 -19.97
C ASP A 25 -11.64 -22.64 -19.51
N GLU A 26 -11.60 -21.66 -18.60
CA GLU A 26 -12.78 -20.94 -18.15
C GLU A 26 -13.49 -20.20 -19.31
N GLU A 27 -12.73 -19.51 -20.16
CA GLU A 27 -13.27 -18.83 -21.34
C GLU A 27 -13.80 -19.82 -22.40
N CYS A 28 -13.14 -20.97 -22.58
CA CYS A 28 -13.56 -22.03 -23.46
C CYS A 28 -14.91 -22.62 -23.04
N LEU A 29 -15.10 -22.86 -21.74
CA LEU A 29 -16.37 -23.29 -21.18
C LEU A 29 -17.48 -22.26 -21.41
N ARG A 30 -17.22 -20.97 -21.11
CA ARG A 30 -18.20 -19.89 -21.31
C ARG A 30 -18.65 -19.74 -22.77
N ARG A 31 -17.73 -19.94 -23.71
CA ARG A 31 -17.98 -19.78 -25.17
C ARG A 31 -18.33 -21.10 -25.88
N ASN A 32 -18.37 -22.21 -25.15
CA ASN A 32 -18.55 -23.56 -25.67
C ASN A 32 -17.59 -23.86 -26.83
N ARG A 33 -16.30 -23.57 -26.63
CA ARG A 33 -15.18 -23.76 -27.57
C ARG A 33 -14.08 -24.59 -26.90
N ASN A 34 -13.12 -25.05 -27.70
CA ASN A 34 -11.91 -25.72 -27.22
C ASN A 34 -10.67 -24.92 -27.65
N ALA A 35 -9.64 -24.91 -26.81
CA ALA A 35 -8.32 -24.39 -27.13
C ALA A 35 -7.33 -25.53 -27.39
N THR A 36 -6.41 -25.34 -28.34
CA THR A 36 -5.33 -26.30 -28.56
C THR A 36 -4.17 -26.06 -27.59
N PRO A 37 -3.39 -27.09 -27.24
CA PRO A 37 -2.19 -26.91 -26.42
C PRO A 37 -1.19 -25.92 -27.04
N GLN A 38 -1.12 -25.87 -28.38
CA GLN A 38 -0.27 -24.92 -29.10
C GLN A 38 -0.76 -23.48 -28.95
N PHE A 39 -2.07 -23.25 -28.94
CA PHE A 39 -2.63 -21.93 -28.67
C PHE A 39 -2.30 -21.47 -27.24
N ILE A 40 -2.46 -22.34 -26.25
CA ILE A 40 -2.12 -22.04 -24.85
C ILE A 40 -0.63 -21.74 -24.71
N GLY A 41 0.23 -22.53 -25.38
CA GLY A 41 1.68 -22.28 -25.42
C GLY A 41 2.02 -20.93 -26.04
N ALA A 42 1.47 -20.62 -27.22
CA ALA A 42 1.70 -19.33 -27.89
C ALA A 42 1.20 -18.14 -27.07
N LEU A 43 0.02 -18.27 -26.43
CA LEU A 43 -0.52 -17.24 -25.54
C LEU A 43 0.37 -17.05 -24.29
N THR A 44 0.93 -18.13 -23.76
CA THR A 44 1.88 -18.05 -22.63
C THR A 44 3.12 -17.25 -23.01
N GLU A 45 3.71 -17.49 -24.19
CA GLU A 45 4.86 -16.70 -24.69
C GLU A 45 4.48 -15.22 -24.89
N LEU A 46 3.32 -14.95 -25.46
CA LEU A 46 2.81 -13.59 -25.64
C LEU A 46 2.72 -12.86 -24.29
N VAL A 47 2.12 -13.50 -23.28
CA VAL A 47 1.97 -12.92 -21.94
C VAL A 47 3.33 -12.74 -21.27
N TRP A 48 4.26 -13.67 -21.46
CA TRP A 48 5.63 -13.55 -20.95
C TRP A 48 6.32 -12.29 -21.48
N THR A 49 6.34 -12.10 -22.81
CA THR A 49 6.89 -10.88 -23.44
C THR A 49 6.15 -9.62 -22.99
N GLN A 50 4.83 -9.70 -22.79
CA GLN A 50 4.07 -8.56 -22.28
C GLN A 50 4.49 -8.18 -20.85
N ILE A 51 4.75 -9.15 -19.98
CA ILE A 51 5.23 -8.89 -18.61
C ILE A 51 6.59 -8.18 -18.62
N GLU A 52 7.52 -8.60 -19.49
CA GLU A 52 8.82 -7.94 -19.65
C GLU A 52 8.66 -6.45 -20.03
N ASN A 53 7.83 -6.17 -21.03
CA ASN A 53 7.55 -4.79 -21.46
C ASN A 53 6.88 -3.96 -20.36
N VAL A 54 5.89 -4.54 -19.67
CA VAL A 54 5.17 -3.87 -18.57
C VAL A 54 6.10 -3.56 -17.40
N ALA A 55 7.01 -4.47 -17.05
CA ALA A 55 7.96 -4.25 -15.96
C ALA A 55 8.87 -3.04 -16.24
N ILE A 56 9.39 -2.94 -17.46
CA ILE A 56 10.25 -1.82 -17.90
C ILE A 56 9.48 -0.49 -17.89
N ASP A 57 8.25 -0.50 -18.39
CA ASP A 57 7.40 0.69 -18.41
C ASP A 57 7.09 1.17 -16.98
N LEU A 58 6.73 0.25 -16.07
CA LEU A 58 6.41 0.58 -14.68
C LEU A 58 7.62 1.13 -13.91
N GLU A 59 8.80 0.54 -14.10
CA GLU A 59 10.05 1.07 -13.53
C GLU A 59 10.33 2.49 -14.04
N SER A 60 10.18 2.70 -15.35
CA SER A 60 10.41 4.00 -15.98
C SER A 60 9.44 5.07 -15.48
N PHE A 61 8.16 4.73 -15.30
CA PHE A 61 7.15 5.66 -14.77
C PHE A 61 7.39 6.03 -13.32
N ALA A 62 7.71 5.05 -12.47
CA ALA A 62 8.03 5.33 -11.07
C ALA A 62 9.28 6.21 -10.95
N ASN A 63 10.33 5.90 -11.72
CA ASN A 63 11.57 6.67 -11.74
C ASN A 63 11.36 8.10 -12.29
N HIS A 64 10.53 8.27 -13.32
CA HIS A 64 10.18 9.59 -13.85
C HIS A 64 9.52 10.50 -12.79
N ALA A 65 8.76 9.91 -11.86
CA ALA A 65 8.17 10.61 -10.72
C ALA A 65 9.10 10.72 -9.50
N GLY A 66 10.38 10.33 -9.61
CA GLY A 66 11.36 10.34 -8.53
C GLY A 66 11.09 9.31 -7.42
N ARG A 67 10.34 8.25 -7.72
CA ARG A 67 9.99 7.17 -6.77
C ARG A 67 10.76 5.89 -7.09
N GLY A 68 11.20 5.19 -6.05
CA GLY A 68 11.75 3.82 -6.15
C GLY A 68 10.71 2.71 -5.98
N VAL A 69 9.44 3.07 -5.79
CA VAL A 69 8.34 2.13 -5.54
C VAL A 69 7.21 2.41 -6.53
N VAL A 70 6.79 1.37 -7.24
CA VAL A 70 5.66 1.40 -8.18
C VAL A 70 4.34 1.57 -7.43
N THR A 71 3.48 2.47 -7.90
CA THR A 71 2.17 2.78 -7.32
C THR A 71 1.04 2.52 -8.33
N THR A 72 -0.21 2.68 -7.90
CA THR A 72 -1.38 2.55 -8.78
C THR A 72 -1.41 3.59 -9.90
N GLU A 73 -0.75 4.75 -9.73
CA GLU A 73 -0.66 5.79 -10.74
C GLU A 73 0.16 5.33 -11.95
N ASP A 74 1.25 4.59 -11.72
CA ASP A 74 2.09 4.03 -12.78
C ASP A 74 1.31 3.03 -13.64
N VAL A 75 0.49 2.21 -13.00
CA VAL A 75 -0.37 1.22 -13.67
C VAL A 75 -1.50 1.90 -14.46
N LEU A 76 -2.09 2.97 -13.93
CA LEU A 76 -3.07 3.76 -14.67
C LEU A 76 -2.44 4.45 -15.88
N LEU A 77 -1.19 4.91 -15.77
CA LEU A 77 -0.45 5.50 -16.88
C LEU A 77 -0.16 4.48 -17.98
N LEU A 78 0.12 3.22 -17.61
CA LEU A 78 0.27 2.12 -18.56
C LEU A 78 -1.01 1.91 -19.41
N ALA A 79 -2.18 2.00 -18.78
CA ALA A 79 -3.48 1.82 -19.43
C ALA A 79 -3.92 2.99 -20.33
N ARG A 80 -3.18 4.11 -20.37
CA ARG A 80 -3.59 5.36 -21.06
C ARG A 80 -3.97 5.23 -22.54
N LYS A 81 -3.47 4.20 -23.23
CA LYS A 81 -3.75 3.97 -24.65
C LYS A 81 -5.13 3.33 -24.90
N ASN A 82 -5.77 2.83 -23.83
CA ASN A 82 -7.09 2.21 -23.88
C ASN A 82 -7.98 2.87 -22.80
N PRO A 83 -8.79 3.87 -23.17
CA PRO A 83 -9.63 4.61 -22.23
C PRO A 83 -10.58 3.73 -21.42
N ASP A 84 -11.16 2.70 -22.04
CA ASP A 84 -12.10 1.79 -21.39
C ASP A 84 -11.39 0.95 -20.32
N LEU A 85 -10.20 0.43 -20.65
CA LEU A 85 -9.36 -0.28 -19.70
C LEU A 85 -8.94 0.63 -18.55
N GLN A 86 -8.53 1.87 -18.85
CA GLN A 86 -8.12 2.83 -17.84
C GLN A 86 -9.27 3.14 -16.87
N GLN A 87 -10.49 3.31 -17.38
CA GLN A 87 -11.67 3.54 -16.55
C GLN A 87 -12.00 2.31 -15.68
N LEU A 88 -11.96 1.11 -16.25
CA LEU A 88 -12.18 -0.13 -15.50
C LEU A 88 -11.18 -0.29 -14.36
N MET A 89 -9.89 -0.04 -14.62
CA MET A 89 -8.83 -0.12 -13.62
C MET A 89 -8.99 0.95 -12.54
N GLN A 90 -9.40 2.16 -12.91
CA GLN A 90 -9.68 3.24 -11.96
C GLN A 90 -10.81 2.83 -10.99
N GLY A 91 -11.92 2.30 -11.51
CA GLY A 91 -13.02 1.79 -10.67
C GLY A 91 -12.55 0.71 -9.70
N TYR A 92 -11.75 -0.25 -10.17
CA TYR A 92 -11.18 -1.31 -9.34
C TYR A 92 -10.28 -0.78 -8.21
N ILE A 93 -9.49 0.28 -8.48
CA ILE A 93 -8.66 0.93 -7.47
C ILE A 93 -9.52 1.60 -6.41
N ASP A 94 -10.57 2.30 -6.82
CA ASP A 94 -11.45 3.05 -5.91
C ASP A 94 -12.24 2.11 -4.99
N GLU A 95 -12.75 1.00 -5.53
CA GLU A 95 -13.37 -0.08 -4.75
C GLU A 95 -12.41 -0.65 -3.70
N ARG A 96 -11.14 -0.92 -4.08
CA ARG A 96 -10.14 -1.44 -3.15
C ARG A 96 -9.72 -0.43 -2.08
N LYS A 97 -9.69 0.86 -2.41
CA LYS A 97 -9.43 1.93 -1.42
C LYS A 97 -10.57 2.00 -0.40
N ALA A 98 -11.83 1.96 -0.87
CA ALA A 98 -13.00 1.95 0.00
C ALA A 98 -12.99 0.73 0.95
N ALA A 99 -12.67 -0.46 0.44
CA ALA A 99 -12.58 -1.68 1.24
C ALA A 99 -11.46 -1.61 2.31
N ARG A 100 -10.32 -0.99 2.00
CA ARG A 100 -9.21 -0.80 2.96
C ARG A 100 -9.52 0.25 4.03
N GLY A 101 -10.34 1.27 3.70
CA GLY A 101 -10.79 2.29 4.64
C GLY A 101 -11.66 1.77 5.79
N HIS A 102 -12.18 0.53 5.69
CA HIS A 102 -12.97 -0.11 6.75
C HIS A 102 -12.11 -0.88 7.80
N ARG A 103 -10.77 -0.88 7.70
CA ARG A 103 -9.94 -1.46 8.78
C ARG A 103 -9.93 -0.49 9.97
N PRO A 104 -10.53 -0.83 11.13
CA PRO A 104 -10.46 0.05 12.30
C PRO A 104 -8.99 0.27 12.67
N PRO A 105 -8.61 1.49 13.09
CA PRO A 105 -7.23 1.75 13.50
C PRO A 105 -6.86 0.77 14.61
N ALA A 106 -5.70 0.12 14.46
CA ALA A 106 -5.17 -0.75 15.49
C ALA A 106 -5.11 0.04 16.80
N LYS A 107 -5.76 -0.47 17.84
CA LYS A 107 -5.69 0.08 19.19
C LYS A 107 -4.21 0.25 19.58
N THR A 108 -3.72 1.49 19.60
CA THR A 108 -2.48 1.80 20.31
C THR A 108 -2.77 1.54 21.78
N THR A 109 -2.19 0.48 22.34
CA THR A 109 -2.24 0.23 23.78
C THR A 109 -1.34 1.25 24.47
N THR A 110 -1.85 2.44 24.73
CA THR A 110 -1.23 3.39 25.65
C THR A 110 -1.47 2.87 27.07
N GLY A 111 -0.59 1.99 27.53
CA GLY A 111 -0.55 1.51 28.91
C GLY A 111 -0.10 2.64 29.84
N GLY A 112 -0.99 3.04 30.75
CA GLY A 112 -0.76 4.10 31.72
C GLY A 112 0.04 3.66 32.95
N ARG A 113 0.76 4.64 33.50
CA ARG A 113 1.00 4.94 34.92
C ARG A 113 1.34 3.78 35.88
N GLY A 114 2.60 3.76 36.32
CA GLY A 114 3.04 3.28 37.63
C GLY A 114 4.17 4.19 38.13
N GLY A 115 4.06 4.75 39.33
CA GLY A 115 4.96 5.79 39.83
C GLY A 115 5.87 5.37 40.99
N ARG A 116 6.63 6.39 41.45
CA ARG A 116 7.34 6.62 42.74
C ARG A 116 8.81 6.18 42.91
N GLY A 117 9.58 7.20 43.33
CA GLY A 117 10.82 7.14 44.14
C GLY A 117 12.10 7.23 43.31
N GLY A 118 13.07 8.11 43.54
CA GLY A 118 13.32 9.14 44.55
C GLY A 118 14.81 9.54 44.47
N GLY A 119 15.17 10.76 44.86
CA GLY A 119 16.53 11.08 45.35
C GLY A 119 17.39 12.05 44.52
N GLY A 120 17.83 13.12 45.20
CA GLY A 120 18.98 13.97 44.84
C GLY A 120 18.58 15.25 44.10
N GLY A 121 18.66 16.47 44.64
CA GLY A 121 19.53 16.99 45.70
C GLY A 121 20.39 18.10 45.09
N GLY A 122 20.00 19.36 45.28
CA GLY A 122 20.87 20.51 45.03
C GLY A 122 20.22 21.71 44.34
N ARG A 123 20.00 22.79 45.10
CA ARG A 123 20.65 24.11 44.92
C ARG A 123 19.95 25.14 45.81
N GLY A 124 20.77 25.80 46.63
CA GLY A 124 20.34 26.86 47.54
C GLY A 124 20.42 28.26 46.93
N GLY A 125 20.03 29.22 47.78
CA GLY A 125 20.09 30.67 47.58
C GLY A 125 18.79 31.22 46.99
N GLY A 126 18.08 32.17 47.57
CA GLY A 126 18.31 33.01 48.73
C GLY A 126 17.54 34.33 48.53
N ARG A 127 16.88 34.79 49.60
CA ARG A 127 16.43 36.16 49.90
C ARG A 127 15.21 36.74 49.16
N GLY A 128 14.24 37.17 49.98
CA GLY A 128 13.68 38.51 49.86
C GLY A 128 12.16 38.62 49.94
N GLY A 129 11.65 39.28 50.98
CA GLY A 129 10.47 40.14 50.85
C GLY A 129 9.21 39.75 51.63
N ALA A 130 9.08 40.27 52.85
CA ALA A 130 7.80 40.65 53.45
C ALA A 130 7.14 41.76 52.58
N ALA A 131 5.85 42.12 52.62
CA ALA A 131 4.82 42.00 53.65
C ALA A 131 3.43 42.29 53.02
N ARG A 132 2.39 41.73 53.66
CA ARG A 132 1.10 42.31 54.08
C ARG A 132 0.26 43.26 53.19
N GLY A 133 -1.05 42.98 53.23
CA GLY A 133 -2.18 43.87 52.91
C GLY A 133 -3.03 43.24 51.80
N GLY A 134 -4.27 42.81 51.98
CA GLY A 134 -5.37 43.34 52.79
C GLY A 134 -6.49 43.70 51.80
N GLY A 135 -7.69 43.15 51.98
CA GLY A 135 -8.84 43.55 51.15
C GLY A 135 -9.84 42.43 50.90
N ALA A 136 -10.88 42.42 51.73
CA ALA A 136 -12.08 41.62 51.55
C ALA A 136 -12.97 42.18 50.42
N ALA A 137 -13.87 41.30 49.94
CA ALA A 137 -15.33 41.54 49.89
C ALA A 137 -16.00 41.37 48.51
N THR A 138 -17.11 40.60 48.57
CA THR A 138 -18.41 40.70 47.82
C THR A 138 -18.40 40.39 46.32
N ARG A 139 -19.03 39.30 45.82
CA ARG A 139 -20.47 38.94 45.64
C ARG A 139 -21.15 39.70 44.48
N ILE A 140 -22.09 38.99 43.79
CA ILE A 140 -23.08 39.39 42.74
C ILE A 140 -22.66 38.87 41.35
N SER A 141 -23.22 37.79 40.76
CA SER A 141 -24.59 37.43 40.32
C SER A 141 -25.17 38.29 39.18
N GLY A 142 -25.37 37.67 38.02
CA GLY A 142 -26.42 38.03 37.05
C GLY A 142 -25.96 38.80 35.81
N ARG A 143 -25.98 38.14 34.65
CA ARG A 143 -27.13 38.20 33.75
C ARG A 143 -27.11 37.03 32.77
#